data_AF-A0A8S1R002-F1
#
_entry.id   AF-A0A8S1R002-F1
#
_cell.length_a   1.000
_cell.length_b   1.000
_cell.length_c   1.000
_cell.angle_alpha   90.00
_cell.angle_beta   90.00
_cell.angle_gamma   90.00
#
_symmetry.space_group_name_H-M   'P 1'
#
loop_
_entity.id
_entity.type
_entity.pdbx_description
1 polymer ?
#
loop_
_entity_poly.entity_id
_entity_poly.type
_entity_poly.pdbx_seq_one_letter_code
_entity_poly.pdbx_strand_id
1 'polypeptide(L)'
;MEIIIRIKSCTNYIFYFQLYSAFQQEERTVTEMNQYARELEFCSFNKHQHLKVPENERKKIKTETGNSGWYFGICNKRIPDKRVTKVCFKVTGQEKEAFILGIGSKDIMRQNNFYDCQKQGRGTYILMNYEGFFNHQGQKREAFKFWPNDVIMIEVDMNLKFIRWTKKDTRDGFATKLVLEGELYFCVGLWYRDQSIQILNDFF
;
A
#
# COMPACT_ATOMS: atom_id res chain seq x y z
N MET A 1 -25.28 -18.95 -14.53
CA MET A 1 -24.59 -20.11 -15.15
C MET A 1 -24.71 -21.24 -14.14
N GLU A 2 -25.71 -22.11 -14.32
CA GLU A 2 -25.95 -23.23 -13.40
C GLU A 2 -25.17 -24.45 -13.88
N ILE A 3 -24.34 -25.01 -13.00
CA ILE A 3 -23.64 -26.27 -13.24
C ILE A 3 -24.36 -27.34 -12.41
N ILE A 4 -25.14 -28.19 -13.07
CA ILE A 4 -25.79 -29.35 -12.45
C ILE A 4 -24.91 -30.57 -12.68
N ILE A 5 -24.35 -31.13 -11.59
CA ILE A 5 -23.58 -32.38 -11.61
C ILE A 5 -24.31 -33.41 -10.75
N ARG A 6 -24.77 -34.51 -11.36
CA ARG A 6 -25.38 -35.67 -10.67
C ARG A 6 -24.42 -36.86 -10.67
N ILE A 7 -23.77 -37.21 -9.56
CA ILE A 7 -23.06 -38.51 -9.45
C ILE A 7 -23.04 -39.05 -8.00
N LYS A 8 -23.18 -40.38 -7.87
CA LYS A 8 -23.20 -41.22 -6.64
C LYS A 8 -21.79 -41.55 -6.13
N SER A 9 -21.45 -41.23 -4.87
CA SER A 9 -20.45 -41.92 -4.00
C SER A 9 -20.12 -41.07 -2.75
N CYS A 10 -20.09 -41.68 -1.56
CA CYS A 10 -19.91 -40.99 -0.27
C CYS A 10 -18.51 -40.36 -0.05
N THR A 11 -17.46 -40.79 -0.77
CA THR A 11 -16.11 -40.23 -0.66
C THR A 11 -15.96 -38.85 -1.31
N ASN A 12 -16.85 -38.52 -2.26
CA ASN A 12 -16.83 -37.23 -2.95
C ASN A 12 -17.39 -36.09 -2.10
N TYR A 13 -18.25 -36.38 -1.12
CA TYR A 13 -18.88 -35.34 -0.28
C TYR A 13 -17.86 -34.56 0.56
N ILE A 14 -16.82 -35.23 1.08
CA ILE A 14 -15.76 -34.58 1.86
C ILE A 14 -14.95 -33.63 0.97
N PHE A 15 -14.63 -34.05 -0.25
CA PHE A 15 -13.88 -33.24 -1.21
C PHE A 15 -14.68 -32.01 -1.68
N TYR A 16 -15.98 -32.17 -1.96
CA TYR A 16 -16.87 -31.03 -2.27
C TYR A 16 -17.00 -30.06 -1.11
N PHE A 17 -17.11 -30.56 0.13
CA PHE A 17 -17.20 -29.69 1.30
C PHE A 17 -15.89 -28.90 1.53
N GLN A 18 -14.73 -29.52 1.28
CA GLN A 18 -13.41 -28.86 1.34
C GLN A 18 -13.22 -27.81 0.23
N LEU A 19 -13.64 -28.10 -1.01
CA LEU A 19 -13.60 -27.13 -2.10
C LEU A 19 -14.57 -25.97 -1.87
N TYR A 20 -15.78 -26.27 -1.40
CA TYR A 20 -16.78 -25.25 -1.08
C TYR A 20 -16.33 -24.36 0.08
N SER A 21 -15.73 -24.94 1.13
CA SER A 21 -15.18 -24.16 2.24
C SER A 21 -13.99 -23.31 1.81
N ALA A 22 -13.10 -23.83 0.95
CA ALA A 22 -11.98 -23.06 0.38
C ALA A 22 -12.48 -21.90 -0.49
N PHE A 23 -13.49 -22.13 -1.34
CA PHE A 23 -14.10 -21.09 -2.17
C PHE A 23 -14.80 -20.02 -1.34
N GLN A 24 -15.57 -20.41 -0.32
CA GLN A 24 -16.18 -19.47 0.64
C GLN A 24 -15.13 -18.66 1.42
N GLN A 25 -13.98 -19.26 1.73
CA GLN A 25 -12.87 -18.58 2.38
C GLN A 25 -12.20 -17.57 1.43
N GLU A 26 -12.04 -17.90 0.16
CA GLU A 26 -11.53 -17.00 -0.87
C GLU A 26 -12.46 -15.81 -1.12
N GLU A 27 -13.77 -16.04 -1.31
CA GLU A 27 -14.77 -14.97 -1.50
C GLU A 27 -14.84 -14.00 -0.32
N ARG A 28 -14.77 -14.52 0.92
CA ARG A 28 -14.71 -13.68 2.13
C ARG A 28 -13.44 -12.85 2.15
N THR A 29 -12.30 -13.44 1.79
CA THR A 29 -11.02 -12.75 1.77
C THR A 29 -11.04 -11.60 0.74
N VAL A 30 -11.57 -11.84 -0.47
CA VAL A 30 -11.72 -10.80 -1.49
C VAL A 30 -12.68 -9.68 -1.05
N THR A 31 -13.82 -10.04 -0.46
CA THR A 31 -14.82 -9.05 0.02
C THR A 31 -14.23 -8.15 1.12
N GLU A 32 -13.56 -8.75 2.10
CA GLU A 32 -12.93 -8.03 3.20
C GLU A 32 -11.77 -7.15 2.73
N MET A 33 -10.96 -7.62 1.78
CA MET A 33 -9.89 -6.83 1.16
C MET A 33 -10.44 -5.60 0.43
N ASN A 34 -11.53 -5.79 -0.33
CA ASN A 34 -12.21 -4.70 -1.02
C ASN A 34 -12.82 -3.70 -0.02
N GLN A 35 -13.38 -4.19 1.09
CA GLN A 35 -13.91 -3.33 2.14
C GLN A 35 -12.79 -2.48 2.79
N TYR A 36 -11.66 -3.09 3.13
CA TYR A 36 -10.52 -2.36 3.71
C TYR A 36 -10.07 -1.22 2.80
N ALA A 37 -9.86 -1.49 1.50
CA ALA A 37 -9.43 -0.49 0.53
C ALA A 37 -10.45 0.64 0.34
N ARG A 38 -11.76 0.33 0.36
CA ARG A 38 -12.85 1.32 0.28
C ARG A 38 -12.86 2.27 1.47
N GLU A 39 -12.61 1.76 2.67
CA GLU A 39 -12.61 2.56 3.90
C GLU A 39 -11.26 3.25 4.19
N LEU A 40 -10.22 2.92 3.41
CA LEU A 40 -8.90 3.51 3.52
C LEU A 40 -8.89 4.94 2.96
N GLU A 41 -8.39 5.88 3.76
CA GLU A 41 -8.25 7.30 3.43
C GLU A 41 -6.90 7.80 3.96
N PHE A 42 -6.44 8.96 3.50
CA PHE A 42 -5.31 9.64 4.12
C PHE A 42 -5.72 10.32 5.42
N CYS A 43 -4.83 10.26 6.42
CA CYS A 43 -5.05 10.89 7.71
C CYS A 43 -4.74 12.39 7.65
N SER A 44 -5.70 13.25 8.00
CA SER A 44 -5.53 14.71 7.97
C SER A 44 -4.59 15.25 9.06
N PHE A 45 -4.33 14.47 10.12
CA PHE A 45 -3.50 14.89 11.26
C PHE A 45 -2.17 14.13 11.39
N ASN A 46 -2.04 12.93 10.84
CA ASN A 46 -0.77 12.19 10.80
C ASN A 46 -0.08 12.39 9.43
N LYS A 47 0.39 13.61 9.20
CA LYS A 47 1.10 14.01 7.98
C LYS A 47 2.03 15.17 8.27
N HIS A 48 2.99 15.40 7.39
CA HIS A 48 3.81 16.60 7.41
C HIS A 48 2.95 17.85 7.20
N GLN A 49 3.36 18.98 7.77
CA GLN A 49 2.65 20.27 7.67
C GLN A 49 2.53 20.81 6.23
N HIS A 50 3.40 20.39 5.32
CA HIS A 50 3.37 20.78 3.90
C HIS A 50 2.49 19.88 3.00
N LEU A 51 1.84 18.89 3.60
CA LEU A 51 0.86 18.06 2.91
C LEU A 51 -0.56 18.50 3.25
N LYS A 52 -1.48 18.32 2.32
CA LYS A 52 -2.93 18.51 2.51
C LYS A 52 -3.69 17.28 2.08
N VAL A 53 -4.67 16.91 2.89
CA VAL A 53 -5.75 15.99 2.54
C VAL A 53 -7.00 16.86 2.35
N PRO A 54 -7.48 17.07 1.12
CA PRO A 54 -8.66 17.90 0.90
C PRO A 54 -9.90 17.26 1.56
N GLU A 55 -10.75 18.05 2.21
CA GLU A 55 -11.90 17.55 2.98
C GLU A 55 -12.85 16.68 2.15
N ASN A 56 -13.07 17.06 0.89
CA ASN A 56 -13.93 16.34 -0.06
C ASN A 56 -13.20 15.27 -0.88
N GLU A 57 -11.89 15.13 -0.71
CA GLU A 57 -11.05 14.15 -1.43
C GLU A 57 -10.12 13.42 -0.44
N ARG A 58 -10.68 12.81 0.62
CA ARG A 58 -9.88 12.17 1.68
C ARG A 58 -9.00 11.01 1.19
N LYS A 59 -9.27 10.50 -0.02
CA LYS A 59 -8.43 9.51 -0.71
C LYS A 59 -7.25 10.13 -1.46
N LYS A 60 -7.06 11.45 -1.41
CA LYS A 60 -5.98 12.16 -2.07
C LYS A 60 -5.16 12.94 -1.05
N ILE A 61 -3.83 12.89 -1.20
CA ILE A 61 -2.90 13.75 -0.47
C ILE A 61 -2.04 14.49 -1.48
N LYS A 62 -1.79 15.78 -1.22
CA LYS A 62 -1.04 16.65 -2.13
C LYS A 62 -0.11 17.59 -1.36
N THR A 63 0.93 18.10 -2.02
CA THR A 63 1.77 19.17 -1.47
C THR A 63 1.06 20.53 -1.55
N GLU A 64 1.25 21.37 -0.54
CA GLU A 64 0.68 22.74 -0.50
C GLU A 64 1.69 23.84 -0.82
N THR A 65 2.99 23.60 -0.60
CA THR A 65 4.01 24.65 -0.66
C THR A 65 5.11 24.36 -1.67
N GLY A 66 5.80 25.42 -2.11
CA GLY A 66 6.89 25.38 -3.09
C GLY A 66 8.25 24.94 -2.55
N ASN A 67 8.34 24.58 -1.26
CA ASN A 67 9.58 24.10 -0.69
C ASN A 67 9.77 22.63 -1.04
N SER A 68 11.02 22.27 -1.32
CA SER A 68 11.40 20.91 -1.65
C SER A 68 11.77 20.15 -0.37
N GLY A 69 11.13 19.01 -0.11
CA GLY A 69 11.54 18.14 0.99
C GLY A 69 10.69 16.88 1.10
N TRP A 70 11.21 15.82 1.70
CA TRP A 70 10.52 14.53 1.82
C TRP A 70 9.42 14.58 2.88
N TYR A 71 8.22 14.97 2.45
CA TYR A 71 7.04 15.12 3.28
C TYR A 71 6.22 13.83 3.26
N PHE A 72 6.01 13.23 4.44
CA PHE A 72 5.25 11.99 4.55
C PHE A 72 3.82 12.20 5.03
N GLY A 73 2.93 11.32 4.58
CA GLY A 73 1.59 11.14 5.12
C GLY A 73 1.28 9.65 5.27
N ILE A 74 0.42 9.32 6.24
CA ILE A 74 -0.06 7.94 6.45
C ILE A 74 -1.57 7.84 6.22
N CYS A 75 -2.03 6.62 5.94
CA CYS A 75 -3.45 6.31 5.89
C CYS A 75 -4.07 6.26 7.29
N ASN A 76 -5.40 6.40 7.36
CA ASN A 76 -6.19 6.45 8.59
C ASN A 76 -6.34 5.11 9.32
N LYS A 77 -6.11 3.97 8.64
CA LYS A 77 -6.25 2.62 9.19
C LYS A 77 -4.92 1.89 9.26
N ARG A 78 -4.71 1.16 10.36
CA ARG A 78 -3.60 0.21 10.49
C ARG A 78 -3.80 -0.96 9.53
N ILE A 79 -2.71 -1.60 9.12
CA ILE A 79 -2.72 -2.84 8.35
C ILE A 79 -3.13 -3.98 9.31
N PRO A 80 -4.16 -4.79 9.00
CA PRO A 80 -4.60 -5.87 9.88
C PRO A 80 -3.57 -6.99 10.04
N ASP A 81 -3.33 -7.43 11.28
CA ASP A 81 -2.24 -8.37 11.66
C ASP A 81 -2.34 -9.79 11.07
N LYS A 82 -3.52 -10.23 10.62
CA LYS A 82 -3.77 -11.61 10.20
C LYS A 82 -4.30 -11.75 8.77
N ARG A 83 -4.07 -10.74 7.92
CA ARG A 83 -4.67 -10.69 6.58
C ARG A 83 -3.67 -10.23 5.54
N VAL A 84 -3.90 -10.71 4.32
CA VAL A 84 -3.34 -10.08 3.12
C VAL A 84 -4.13 -8.79 2.87
N THR A 85 -3.43 -7.68 2.78
CA THR A 85 -4.02 -6.37 2.54
C THR A 85 -3.43 -5.77 1.27
N LYS A 86 -4.28 -5.25 0.40
CA LYS A 86 -3.85 -4.58 -0.83
C LYS A 86 -4.35 -3.14 -0.85
N VAL A 87 -3.59 -2.26 -1.48
CA VAL A 87 -4.00 -0.89 -1.81
C VAL A 87 -3.36 -0.48 -3.13
N CYS A 88 -4.09 0.28 -3.94
CA CYS A 88 -3.59 0.87 -5.17
C CYS A 88 -3.38 2.37 -4.98
N PHE A 89 -2.21 2.87 -5.33
CA PHE A 89 -1.87 4.29 -5.36
C PHE A 89 -1.69 4.75 -6.80
N LYS A 90 -2.42 5.79 -7.19
CA LYS A 90 -2.15 6.55 -8.42
C LYS A 90 -1.30 7.76 -8.07
N VAL A 91 -0.17 7.91 -8.76
CA VAL A 91 0.72 9.06 -8.59
C VAL A 91 0.42 10.12 -9.64
N THR A 92 0.47 11.40 -9.29
CA THR A 92 0.23 12.53 -10.21
C THR A 92 1.21 13.65 -9.89
N GLY A 93 1.85 14.20 -10.93
CA GLY A 93 2.82 15.28 -10.85
C GLY A 93 3.55 15.42 -12.18
N GLN A 94 4.74 16.02 -12.17
CA GLN A 94 5.57 16.25 -13.36
C GLN A 94 6.60 15.14 -13.57
N GLU A 95 7.14 15.04 -14.78
CA GLU A 95 8.24 14.11 -15.04
C GLU A 95 9.46 14.45 -14.17
N LYS A 96 10.22 13.43 -13.75
CA LYS A 96 11.42 13.52 -12.89
C LYS A 96 11.18 13.95 -11.45
N GLU A 97 9.93 14.16 -11.07
CA GLU A 97 9.56 14.37 -9.69
C GLU A 97 9.67 13.10 -8.85
N ALA A 98 9.84 13.30 -7.55
CA ALA A 98 10.13 12.25 -6.61
C ALA A 98 8.90 11.83 -5.81
N PHE A 99 8.65 10.52 -5.75
CA PHE A 99 7.51 9.93 -5.05
C PHE A 99 7.97 8.74 -4.22
N ILE A 100 7.34 8.56 -3.05
CA ILE A 100 7.55 7.44 -2.16
C ILE A 100 6.21 6.74 -1.89
N LEU A 101 6.21 5.41 -1.99
CA LEU A 101 5.06 4.56 -1.66
C LEU A 101 5.52 3.42 -0.75
N GLY A 102 4.81 3.16 0.35
CA GLY A 102 5.27 2.13 1.28
C GLY A 102 4.37 1.86 2.46
N ILE A 103 4.98 1.28 3.49
CA ILE A 103 4.39 1.11 4.81
C ILE A 103 5.36 1.59 5.89
N GLY A 104 4.85 1.98 7.05
CA GLY A 104 5.68 2.46 8.14
C GLY A 104 5.03 2.39 9.52
N SER A 105 5.87 2.47 10.54
CA SER A 105 5.43 2.67 11.92
C SER A 105 5.01 4.13 12.11
N LYS A 106 3.74 4.32 12.52
CA LYS A 106 3.18 5.65 12.83
C LYS A 106 4.01 6.39 13.88
N ASP A 107 4.50 5.69 14.89
CA ASP A 107 5.21 6.30 16.02
C ASP A 107 6.61 6.77 15.60
N ILE A 108 7.34 5.96 14.83
CA ILE A 108 8.66 6.35 14.31
C ILE A 108 8.51 7.53 13.33
N MET A 109 7.51 7.50 12.44
CA MET A 109 7.26 8.60 11.52
C MET A 109 6.90 9.90 12.27
N ARG A 110 6.10 9.81 13.34
CA ARG A 110 5.76 10.95 14.19
C ARG A 110 6.97 11.52 14.92
N GLN A 111 7.88 10.68 15.42
CA GLN A 111 9.13 11.12 16.06
C GLN A 111 10.01 11.92 15.09
N ASN A 112 9.95 11.61 13.80
CA ASN A 112 10.63 12.36 12.74
C ASN A 112 9.78 13.51 12.17
N ASN A 113 8.69 13.90 12.82
CA ASN A 113 7.76 14.93 12.36
C ASN A 113 7.23 14.70 10.93
N PHE A 114 7.09 13.43 10.52
CA PHE A 114 6.72 13.05 9.16
C PHE A 114 7.64 13.64 8.07
N TYR A 115 8.92 13.83 8.40
CA TYR A 115 9.93 14.39 7.50
C TYR A 115 11.13 13.45 7.42
N ASP A 116 11.64 13.18 6.21
CA ASP A 116 12.77 12.24 6.01
C ASP A 116 13.82 12.75 5.01
N CYS A 117 14.53 13.82 5.38
CA CYS A 117 15.57 14.39 4.51
C CYS A 117 16.88 13.59 4.44
N GLN A 118 17.15 12.70 5.39
CA GLN A 118 18.49 12.11 5.59
C GLN A 118 18.48 10.67 6.15
N LYS A 119 17.32 10.06 6.40
CA LYS A 119 17.19 8.79 7.14
C LYS A 119 16.19 7.85 6.46
N GLN A 120 16.23 7.84 5.12
CA GLN A 120 15.32 7.05 4.29
C GLN A 120 15.19 5.63 4.83
N GLY A 121 13.95 5.19 5.02
CA GLY A 121 13.65 3.84 5.48
C GLY A 121 13.64 3.65 6.99
N ARG A 122 14.06 4.58 7.87
CA ARG A 122 14.07 4.30 9.32
C ARG A 122 12.66 4.12 9.89
N GLY A 123 12.28 2.86 10.14
CA GLY A 123 10.92 2.48 10.56
C GLY A 123 9.91 2.37 9.42
N THR A 124 10.35 2.35 8.16
CA THR A 124 9.50 2.26 6.98
C THR A 124 10.05 1.25 5.95
N TYR A 125 9.18 0.74 5.09
CA TYR A 125 9.54 0.01 3.88
C TYR A 125 8.99 0.80 2.71
N ILE A 126 9.87 1.42 1.94
CA ILE A 126 9.48 2.40 0.93
C ILE A 126 10.06 2.06 -0.44
N LEU A 127 9.24 2.23 -1.46
CA LEU A 127 9.65 2.25 -2.85
C LEU A 127 9.68 3.69 -3.32
N MET A 128 10.85 4.14 -3.73
CA MET A 128 11.08 5.44 -4.35
C MET A 128 11.14 5.29 -5.86
N ASN A 129 10.48 6.19 -6.55
CA ASN A 129 10.15 6.04 -7.96
C ASN A 129 11.36 5.95 -8.92
N TYR A 130 12.51 6.54 -8.56
CA TYR A 130 13.75 6.45 -9.35
C TYR A 130 14.95 5.87 -8.60
N GLU A 131 14.93 5.80 -7.26
CA GLU A 131 16.05 5.27 -6.46
C GLU A 131 15.91 3.79 -6.08
N GLY A 132 14.72 3.20 -6.22
CA GLY A 132 14.48 1.81 -5.84
C GLY A 132 13.90 1.70 -4.43
N PHE A 133 14.28 0.65 -3.71
CA PHE A 133 13.67 0.29 -2.43
C PHE A 133 14.59 0.59 -1.24
N PHE A 134 13.99 1.05 -0.13
CA PHE A 134 14.66 1.20 1.17
C PHE A 134 13.87 0.44 2.25
N ASN A 135 14.57 -0.36 3.05
CA ASN A 135 13.97 -1.08 4.18
C ASN A 135 14.01 -0.29 5.49
N HIS A 136 13.47 -0.89 6.56
CA HIS A 136 13.38 -0.30 7.89
C HIS A 136 14.73 0.15 8.52
N GLN A 137 15.86 -0.30 7.97
CA GLN A 137 17.23 0.01 8.40
C GLN A 137 17.90 1.06 7.50
N GLY A 138 17.20 1.51 6.45
CA GLY A 138 17.73 2.40 5.41
C GLY A 138 18.65 1.73 4.40
N GLN A 139 18.62 0.40 4.30
CA GLN A 139 19.36 -0.33 3.27
C GLN A 139 18.65 -0.20 1.93
N LYS A 140 19.41 0.25 0.93
CA LYS A 140 18.95 0.41 -0.45
C LYS A 140 19.03 -0.92 -1.22
N ARG A 141 18.04 -1.19 -2.07
CA ARG A 141 18.07 -2.26 -3.09
C ARG A 141 17.46 -1.77 -4.39
N GLU A 142 17.89 -2.38 -5.49
CA GLU A 142 17.27 -2.14 -6.79
C GLU A 142 15.83 -2.65 -6.81
N ALA A 143 14.96 -1.88 -7.46
CA ALA A 143 13.56 -2.20 -7.69
C ALA A 143 13.11 -1.51 -8.99
N PHE A 144 11.90 -1.84 -9.45
CA PHE A 144 11.34 -1.18 -10.64
C PHE A 144 11.11 0.32 -10.41
N LYS A 145 11.17 1.08 -11.51
CA LYS A 145 10.88 2.52 -11.50
C LYS A 145 9.41 2.77 -11.81
N PHE A 146 8.90 3.89 -11.32
CA PHE A 146 7.56 4.37 -11.66
C PHE A 146 7.55 5.88 -11.84
N TRP A 147 6.50 6.38 -12.48
CA TRP A 147 6.39 7.76 -12.95
C TRP A 147 4.96 8.28 -12.78
N PRO A 148 4.74 9.60 -12.92
CA PRO A 148 3.38 10.15 -12.93
C PRO A 148 2.42 9.37 -13.82
N ASN A 149 1.18 9.23 -13.36
CA ASN A 149 0.10 8.42 -13.93
C ASN A 149 0.20 6.90 -13.74
N ASP A 150 1.34 6.37 -13.29
CA ASP A 150 1.41 4.96 -12.92
C ASP A 150 0.48 4.64 -11.73
N VAL A 151 -0.05 3.42 -11.76
CA VAL A 151 -0.78 2.83 -10.63
C VAL A 151 0.09 1.75 -10.00
N ILE A 152 0.44 1.94 -8.74
CA ILE A 152 1.25 1.01 -7.96
C ILE A 152 0.38 0.35 -6.90
N MET A 153 0.30 -0.98 -6.97
CA MET A 153 -0.34 -1.79 -5.93
C MET A 153 0.70 -2.16 -4.88
N ILE A 154 0.35 -1.99 -3.60
CA ILE A 154 1.10 -2.52 -2.47
C ILE A 154 0.28 -3.65 -1.86
N GLU A 155 0.89 -4.82 -1.72
CA GLU A 155 0.35 -5.99 -1.05
C GLU A 155 1.19 -6.29 0.19
N VAL A 156 0.52 -6.49 1.33
CA VAL A 156 1.16 -6.80 2.61
C VAL A 156 0.51 -8.04 3.18
N ASP A 157 1.32 -9.04 3.49
CA ASP A 157 0.89 -10.23 4.22
C ASP A 157 1.57 -10.26 5.59
N MET A 158 0.77 -10.00 6.60
CA MET A 158 1.24 -9.97 7.99
C MET A 158 1.46 -11.37 8.59
N ASN A 159 0.89 -12.42 7.98
CA ASN A 159 1.09 -13.82 8.40
C ASN A 159 2.39 -14.37 7.81
N LEU A 160 2.56 -14.23 6.49
CA LEU A 160 3.77 -14.66 5.78
C LEU A 160 4.92 -13.67 5.89
N LYS A 161 4.70 -12.53 6.55
CA LYS A 161 5.72 -11.49 6.80
C LYS A 161 6.40 -11.06 5.51
N PHE A 162 5.60 -10.63 4.52
CA PHE A 162 6.12 -10.05 3.28
C PHE A 162 5.36 -8.78 2.86
N ILE A 163 6.04 -7.97 2.05
CA ILE A 163 5.45 -6.85 1.32
C ILE A 163 5.88 -6.94 -0.15
N ARG A 164 4.95 -6.63 -1.05
CA ARG A 164 5.15 -6.62 -2.50
C ARG A 164 4.59 -5.34 -3.11
N TRP A 165 5.35 -4.74 -4.01
CA TRP A 165 4.90 -3.67 -4.89
C TRP A 165 4.72 -4.24 -6.30
N THR A 166 3.71 -3.79 -7.01
CA THR A 166 3.47 -4.17 -8.40
C THR A 166 2.94 -2.98 -9.18
N LYS A 167 3.57 -2.66 -10.31
CA LYS A 167 3.04 -1.69 -11.27
C LYS A 167 1.92 -2.34 -12.08
N LYS A 168 0.71 -1.74 -12.07
CA LYS A 168 -0.50 -2.38 -12.62
C LYS A 168 -0.37 -2.69 -14.11
N ASP A 169 0.18 -1.77 -14.90
CA ASP A 169 0.18 -1.86 -16.36
C ASP A 169 1.25 -2.81 -16.90
N THR A 170 2.47 -2.76 -16.35
CA THR A 170 3.60 -3.59 -16.82
C THR A 170 3.75 -4.89 -16.04
N ARG A 171 3.12 -4.99 -14.86
CA ARG A 171 3.30 -6.07 -13.88
C ARG A 171 4.73 -6.20 -13.34
N ASP A 172 5.56 -5.17 -13.52
CA ASP A 172 6.86 -5.11 -12.83
C ASP A 172 6.62 -5.13 -11.33
N GLY A 173 7.41 -5.94 -10.62
CA GLY A 173 7.20 -6.19 -9.20
C GLY A 173 8.49 -6.22 -8.41
N PHE A 174 8.37 -5.89 -7.12
CA PHE A 174 9.43 -6.03 -6.14
C PHE A 174 8.82 -6.58 -4.86
N ALA A 175 9.47 -7.53 -4.21
CA ALA A 175 9.00 -8.12 -2.96
C ALA A 175 10.13 -8.26 -1.97
N THR A 176 9.82 -8.15 -0.68
CA THR A 176 10.79 -8.34 0.40
C THR A 176 10.13 -8.87 1.66
N LYS A 177 10.96 -9.41 2.55
CA LYS A 177 10.53 -9.87 3.87
C LYS A 177 10.24 -8.67 4.78
N LEU A 178 9.10 -8.72 5.46
CA LEU A 178 8.66 -7.77 6.45
C LEU A 178 9.10 -8.23 7.85
N VAL A 179 10.11 -7.60 8.42
CA VAL A 179 10.60 -7.91 9.78
C VAL A 179 10.28 -6.83 10.81
N LEU A 180 9.63 -5.74 10.40
CA LEU A 180 9.24 -4.67 11.31
C LEU A 180 7.99 -5.08 12.09
N GLU A 181 8.03 -4.85 13.40
CA GLU A 181 6.96 -5.15 14.34
C GLU A 181 6.15 -3.89 14.68
N GLY A 182 5.01 -4.09 15.35
CA GLY A 182 4.11 -3.02 15.79
C GLY A 182 3.03 -2.64 14.78
N GLU A 183 2.35 -1.53 15.03
CA GLU A 183 1.29 -1.05 14.16
C GLU A 183 1.86 -0.43 12.87
N LEU A 184 1.59 -1.08 11.75
CA LEU A 184 2.01 -0.61 10.43
C LEU A 184 0.85 0.06 9.70
N TYR A 185 1.17 1.12 8.97
CA TYR A 185 0.23 1.89 8.18
C TYR A 185 0.79 2.05 6.77
N PHE A 186 -0.09 2.04 5.76
CA PHE A 186 0.32 2.49 4.43
C PHE A 186 0.72 3.96 4.50
N CYS A 187 1.84 4.28 3.88
CA CYS A 187 2.41 5.61 3.87
C CYS A 187 2.88 6.02 2.47
N VAL A 188 2.91 7.33 2.27
CA VAL A 188 3.38 7.93 1.03
C VAL A 188 4.26 9.12 1.34
N GLY A 189 5.16 9.46 0.43
CA GLY A 189 6.01 10.64 0.51
C GLY A 189 5.99 11.43 -0.78
N LEU A 190 5.95 12.75 -0.64
CA LEU A 190 5.97 13.73 -1.71
C LEU A 190 7.15 14.69 -1.47
N TRP A 191 7.85 15.06 -2.54
CA TRP A 191 8.98 15.99 -2.49
C TRP A 191 8.59 17.40 -2.99
N TYR A 192 8.01 17.47 -4.17
CA TYR A 192 7.85 18.72 -4.93
C TYR A 192 6.43 19.27 -4.90
N ARG A 193 6.29 20.54 -5.32
CA ARG A 193 4.99 21.22 -5.49
C ARG A 193 4.09 20.50 -6.49
N ASP A 194 2.78 20.70 -6.35
CA ASP A 194 1.75 20.20 -7.27
C ASP A 194 1.72 18.66 -7.46
N GLN A 195 2.42 17.94 -6.59
CA GLN A 195 2.35 16.50 -6.50
C GLN A 195 1.10 16.05 -5.76
N SER A 196 0.54 14.93 -6.19
CA SER A 196 -0.46 14.23 -5.42
C SER A 196 -0.40 12.72 -5.57
N ILE A 197 -0.87 12.03 -4.55
CA ILE A 197 -1.09 10.59 -4.57
C ILE A 197 -2.53 10.33 -4.18
N GLN A 198 -3.18 9.43 -4.90
CA GLN A 198 -4.56 9.05 -4.70
C GLN A 198 -4.69 7.54 -4.42
N ILE A 199 -5.45 7.18 -3.39
CA ILE A 199 -5.89 5.81 -3.12
C ILE A 199 -7.03 5.47 -4.10
N LEU A 200 -6.90 4.35 -4.81
CA LEU A 200 -7.95 3.81 -5.67
C LEU A 200 -8.77 2.76 -4.92
N ASN A 201 -10.09 2.75 -5.16
CA ASN A 201 -11.03 1.84 -4.50
C ASN A 201 -11.03 0.42 -5.09
N ASP A 202 -10.61 0.30 -6.35
CA ASP A 202 -10.75 -0.93 -7.11
C ASP A 202 -9.38 -1.40 -7.61
N PHE A 203 -9.18 -2.70 -7.51
CA PHE A 203 -7.99 -3.40 -8.00
C PHE A 203 -8.10 -3.74 -9.50
N PHE A 204 -9.24 -3.46 -10.13
CA PHE A 204 -9.65 -3.88 -11.47
C PHE A 204 -9.76 -2.69 -12.41
#